data_AF-A0A3D2S859-F1
#
_entry.id   AF-A0A3D2S859-F1
#
_cell.length_a   1.000
_cell.length_b   1.000
_cell.length_c   1.000
_cell.angle_alpha   90.00
_cell.angle_beta   90.00
_cell.angle_gamma   90.00
#
_symmetry.space_group_name_H-M   'P 1'
#
loop_
_entity.id
_entity.type
_entity.pdbx_description
1 polymer ?
#
loop_
_entity_poly.entity_id
_entity_poly.type
_entity_poly.pdbx_seq_one_letter_code
_entity_poly.pdbx_strand_id
1 'polypeptide(L)'
;MVSFANDDAFEWFGGTVNMDHLVAYATVDDDFDADQGYRGRVQFGLAVREDAIADVSTSEMIETDNCGSGATTAPVTRALFSNL
;
A
#
# COMPACT_ATOMS: atom_id res chain seq x y z
N MET A 1 12.50 -2.61 3.65
CA MET A 1 12.16 -3.77 2.81
C MET A 1 11.29 -4.69 3.62
N VAL A 2 10.24 -5.22 2.99
CA VAL A 2 9.38 -6.29 3.50
C VAL A 2 9.38 -7.41 2.46
N SER A 3 9.38 -8.67 2.91
CA SER A 3 9.42 -9.84 2.01
C SER A 3 8.50 -10.95 2.50
N PHE A 4 7.81 -11.62 1.58
CA PHE A 4 6.89 -12.72 1.90
C PHE A 4 5.83 -12.31 2.94
N ALA A 5 5.31 -11.08 2.82
CA ALA A 5 4.15 -10.66 3.60
C ALA A 5 2.93 -11.42 3.08
N ASN A 6 2.13 -11.95 4.01
CA ASN A 6 0.90 -12.69 3.69
C ASN A 6 -0.30 -11.78 3.42
N ASP A 7 -0.13 -10.50 3.67
CA ASP A 7 -1.09 -9.41 3.60
C ASP A 7 -0.36 -8.29 2.84
N ASP A 8 -0.65 -7.03 3.14
CA ASP A 8 0.10 -5.92 2.56
C ASP A 8 1.57 -5.83 3.04
N ALA A 9 2.47 -5.47 2.13
CA ALA A 9 3.87 -5.26 2.49
C ALA A 9 4.08 -3.94 3.26
N PHE A 10 3.36 -2.88 2.89
CA PHE A 10 3.33 -1.61 3.59
C PHE A 10 1.92 -1.05 3.59
N GLU A 11 1.37 -0.86 4.78
CA GLU A 11 0.00 -0.39 4.98
C GLU A 11 0.01 0.86 5.87
N TRP A 12 -0.64 1.93 5.40
CA TRP A 12 -0.74 3.19 6.15
C TRP A 12 -2.19 3.49 6.54
N PHE A 13 -2.47 3.37 7.83
CA PHE A 13 -3.74 3.81 8.41
C PHE A 13 -3.68 5.27 8.86
N GLY A 14 -4.03 6.19 7.97
CA GLY A 14 -4.06 7.60 8.27
C GLY A 14 -2.67 8.23 8.48
N GLY A 15 -2.67 9.52 8.84
CA GLY A 15 -1.45 10.27 9.13
C GLY A 15 -0.76 10.87 7.89
N THR A 16 0.44 11.40 8.10
CA THR A 16 1.18 12.21 7.11
C THR A 16 2.68 11.90 7.10
N VAL A 17 3.08 10.71 7.57
CA VAL A 17 4.48 10.29 7.50
C VAL A 17 4.91 10.20 6.03
N ASN A 18 6.12 10.62 5.71
CA ASN A 18 6.69 10.41 4.38
C ASN A 18 7.65 9.24 4.45
N MET A 19 7.69 8.43 3.40
CA MET A 19 8.60 7.31 3.26
C MET A 19 9.37 7.43 1.94
N ASP A 20 10.61 6.96 1.96
CA ASP A 20 11.40 6.81 0.75
C ASP A 20 12.17 5.48 0.75
N HIS A 21 12.52 4.99 -0.43
CA HIS A 21 13.32 3.77 -0.63
C HIS A 21 12.70 2.52 0.01
N LEU A 22 11.47 2.22 -0.39
CA LEU A 22 10.75 1.04 0.04
C LEU A 22 10.92 -0.10 -0.98
N VAL A 23 10.99 -1.33 -0.48
CA VAL A 23 11.07 -2.54 -1.32
C VAL A 23 10.07 -3.54 -0.77
N ALA A 24 9.10 -3.92 -1.59
CA ALA A 24 8.15 -5.02 -1.37
C ALA A 24 8.56 -6.19 -2.26
N TYR A 25 8.74 -7.38 -1.68
CA TYR A 25 9.17 -8.58 -2.41
C TYR A 25 8.29 -9.78 -2.08
N ALA A 26 7.71 -10.40 -3.10
CA ALA A 26 6.89 -11.60 -2.97
C ALA A 26 5.72 -11.44 -1.95
N THR A 27 5.07 -10.28 -1.99
CA THR A 27 3.85 -9.97 -1.22
C THR A 27 2.67 -10.81 -1.72
N VAL A 28 1.82 -11.29 -0.82
CA VAL A 28 0.61 -12.04 -1.15
C VAL A 28 -0.51 -11.09 -1.60
N ASP A 29 -0.86 -10.10 -0.78
CA ASP A 29 -1.92 -9.11 -1.08
C ASP A 29 -1.30 -7.86 -1.75
N ASP A 30 -1.36 -6.66 -1.17
CA ASP A 30 -0.90 -5.45 -1.84
C ASP A 30 0.50 -4.99 -1.45
N ASP A 31 1.27 -4.47 -2.43
CA ASP A 31 2.63 -4.03 -2.13
C ASP A 31 2.65 -2.71 -1.32
N PHE A 32 1.68 -1.84 -1.58
CA PHE A 32 1.52 -0.54 -0.92
C PHE A 32 0.03 -0.23 -0.75
N ASP A 33 -0.48 -0.33 0.47
CA ASP A 33 -1.86 0.06 0.79
C ASP A 33 -1.90 1.36 1.61
N ALA A 34 -2.78 2.26 1.20
CA ALA A 34 -2.96 3.58 1.76
C ALA A 34 -4.42 3.82 2.12
N ASP A 35 -4.63 4.02 3.42
CA ASP A 35 -5.94 3.81 4.02
C ASP A 35 -6.27 4.86 5.08
N GLN A 36 -7.54 4.86 5.51
CA GLN A 36 -8.02 5.63 6.67
C GLN A 36 -7.57 7.11 6.72
N GLY A 37 -7.53 7.76 5.57
CA GLY A 37 -7.17 9.17 5.48
C GLY A 37 -5.68 9.47 5.38
N TYR A 38 -4.86 8.51 4.98
CA TYR A 38 -3.43 8.71 4.80
C TYR A 38 -3.14 9.77 3.72
N ARG A 39 -2.23 10.70 4.05
CA ARG A 39 -1.87 11.87 3.22
C ARG A 39 -0.37 12.10 3.13
N GLY A 40 0.41 11.06 3.43
CA GLY A 40 1.86 11.09 3.30
C GLY A 40 2.32 10.98 1.85
N ARG A 41 3.65 11.01 1.68
CA ARG A 41 4.32 10.83 0.40
C ARG A 41 5.19 9.59 0.45
N VAL A 42 5.13 8.78 -0.60
CA VAL A 42 6.00 7.63 -0.80
C VAL A 42 6.78 7.85 -2.09
N GLN A 43 8.10 7.84 -2.01
CA GLN A 43 8.99 8.02 -3.16
C GLN A 43 10.00 6.89 -3.29
N PHE A 44 10.35 6.51 -4.52
CA PHE A 44 11.37 5.49 -4.77
C PHE A 44 10.99 4.12 -4.18
N GLY A 45 9.82 3.62 -4.56
CA GLY A 45 9.37 2.28 -4.22
C GLY A 45 9.77 1.26 -5.29
N LEU A 46 9.92 0.01 -4.89
CA LEU A 46 10.08 -1.13 -5.80
C LEU A 46 9.18 -2.27 -5.32
N ALA A 47 8.29 -2.73 -6.18
CA ALA A 47 7.52 -3.95 -5.99
C ALA A 47 8.04 -5.04 -6.92
N VAL A 48 8.38 -6.21 -6.36
CA VAL A 48 8.78 -7.40 -7.13
C VAL A 48 7.88 -8.54 -6.72
N ARG A 49 6.92 -8.87 -7.58
CA ARG A 49 5.89 -9.89 -7.34
C ARG A 49 6.25 -11.22 -8.01
N GLU A 50 5.78 -12.32 -7.43
CA GLU A 50 5.97 -13.69 -7.95
C GLU A 50 4.65 -14.20 -8.53
N ASP A 51 4.67 -14.75 -9.74
CA ASP A 51 3.45 -15.21 -10.47
C ASP A 51 2.66 -16.30 -9.73
N ALA A 52 3.33 -17.07 -8.87
CA ALA A 52 2.74 -18.16 -8.10
C ALA A 52 2.19 -17.73 -6.73
N ILE A 53 2.28 -16.45 -6.38
CA ILE A 53 1.90 -15.90 -5.07
C ILE A 53 0.89 -14.78 -5.30
N ALA A 54 -0.35 -15.00 -4.85
CA ALA A 54 -1.44 -14.03 -4.90
C ALA A 54 -2.45 -14.36 -3.80
N ASP A 55 -3.17 -13.36 -3.32
CA ASP A 55 -4.30 -13.55 -2.42
C ASP A 55 -5.52 -14.14 -3.14
N VAL A 56 -6.55 -14.49 -2.36
CA VAL A 56 -7.87 -14.83 -2.87
C VAL A 56 -8.69 -13.58 -3.21
N SER A 57 -8.42 -12.43 -2.58
CA SER A 57 -8.67 -11.12 -3.18
C SER A 57 -7.74 -10.92 -4.37
N THR A 58 -8.04 -9.93 -5.20
CA THR A 58 -7.05 -9.48 -6.19
C THR A 58 -5.76 -9.10 -5.46
N SER A 59 -4.64 -9.09 -6.17
CA SER A 59 -3.40 -8.57 -5.60
C SER A 59 -2.80 -7.50 -6.51
N GLU A 60 -2.58 -6.33 -5.95
CA GLU A 60 -2.26 -5.09 -6.61
C GLU A 60 -0.91 -4.55 -6.12
N MET A 61 -0.31 -3.70 -6.95
CA MET A 61 0.87 -2.95 -6.51
C MET A 61 0.49 -1.81 -5.54
N ILE A 62 -0.70 -1.24 -5.74
CA ILE A 62 -1.21 -0.13 -4.94
C ILE A 62 -2.70 -0.37 -4.73
N GLU A 63 -3.09 -0.54 -3.48
CA GLU A 63 -4.47 -0.35 -3.04
C GLU A 63 -4.59 1.02 -2.37
N THR A 64 -5.77 1.63 -2.54
CA THR A 64 -6.08 2.86 -1.81
C THR A 64 -7.56 2.96 -1.55
N ASP A 65 -7.88 2.84 -0.28
CA ASP A 65 -9.22 3.02 0.22
C ASP A 65 -9.32 4.33 1.03
N ASN A 66 -10.54 4.77 1.29
CA ASN A 66 -10.78 5.84 2.25
C ASN A 66 -11.13 5.34 3.66
N CYS A 67 -11.93 4.27 3.70
CA CYS A 67 -12.18 3.44 4.86
C CYS A 67 -12.92 2.17 4.41
N GLY A 68 -12.65 1.02 5.05
CA GLY A 68 -13.24 -0.28 4.70
C GLY A 68 -14.77 -0.41 4.76
N SER A 69 -15.50 0.63 5.19
CA SER A 69 -16.96 0.68 5.10
C SER A 69 -17.49 1.28 3.79
N GLY A 70 -16.61 1.80 2.92
CA GLY A 70 -16.98 2.52 1.70
C GLY A 70 -17.56 3.92 1.93
N ALA A 71 -17.61 4.39 3.18
CA ALA A 71 -18.08 5.73 3.51
C ALA A 71 -17.05 6.82 3.17
N THR A 72 -17.53 8.01 2.81
CA THR A 72 -16.66 9.19 2.68
C THR A 72 -16.43 9.82 4.04
N THR A 73 -15.35 9.40 4.71
CA THR A 73 -14.95 9.86 6.03
C THR A 73 -13.74 10.79 5.92
N ALA A 74 -13.75 11.91 6.66
CA ALA A 74 -12.60 12.81 6.71
C ALA A 74 -11.64 12.41 7.85
N PRO A 75 -10.30 12.59 7.69
CA PRO A 75 -9.61 13.03 6.48
C PRO A 75 -9.73 12.00 5.35
N VAL A 76 -9.89 12.49 4.11
CA VAL A 76 -9.95 11.59 2.95
C VAL A 76 -8.57 11.16 2.52
N THR A 77 -8.37 9.87 2.25
CA THR A 77 -7.10 9.30 1.77
C THR A 77 -6.66 10.02 0.50
N ARG A 78 -5.41 10.47 0.49
CA ARG A 78 -4.80 11.20 -0.62
C ARG A 78 -3.29 11.01 -0.59
N ALA A 79 -2.86 9.75 -0.54
CA ALA A 79 -1.47 9.38 -0.62
C ALA A 79 -0.85 9.88 -1.93
N LEU A 80 0.43 10.28 -1.86
CA LEU A 80 1.18 10.66 -3.05
C LEU A 80 2.32 9.67 -3.27
N PHE A 81 2.14 8.81 -4.27
CA PHE A 81 3.17 7.90 -4.74
C PHE A 81 3.91 8.50 -5.93
N SER A 82 5.24 8.37 -5.97
CA SER A 82 6.05 8.83 -7.11
C SER A 82 7.34 8.04 -7.25
N ASN A 83 7.78 7.81 -8.50
CA ASN A 83 8.95 6.97 -8.80
C ASN A 83 8.79 5.58 -8.17
N LEU A 84 7.76 4.86 -8.60
CA LEU A 84 7.49 3.47 -8.27
C LEU A 84 7.83 2.56 -9.45
#